data_AF-A0A972LYW6-F1
#
_entry.id   AF-A0A972LYW6-F1
#
_cell.length_a   1.000
_cell.length_b   1.000
_cell.length_c   1.000
_cell.angle_alpha   90.00
_cell.angle_beta   90.00
_cell.angle_gamma   90.00
#
_symmetry.space_group_name_H-M   'P 1'
#
loop_
_entity.id
_entity.type
_entity.pdbx_description
1 polymer ?
#
loop_
_entity_poly.entity_id
_entity_poly.type
_entity_poly.pdbx_seq_one_letter_code
_entity_poly.pdbx_strand_id
1 'polypeptide(L)'
;MGFPMEFLDTYKEKMVPRKGSEKDFVVEIESISELFAIIDSFIVNKVRLVTITCYPEPKGDRLFLEYHFTDGPSVISLKIQVPDDKKVPSLTPKLPAAGWAEREIMDLFAVEFEGHPNPARLLIPEHMERGVYLRS
;
A
#
# COMPACT_ATOMS: atom_id res chain seq x y z
N MET A 1 -1.80 -11.17 -19.73
CA MET A 1 -2.28 -11.22 -18.34
C MET A 1 -2.37 -9.77 -17.89
N GLY A 2 -3.50 -9.34 -17.36
CA GLY A 2 -3.83 -7.94 -17.11
C GLY A 2 -4.59 -7.78 -15.81
N PHE A 3 -4.94 -6.55 -15.44
CA PHE A 3 -5.86 -6.32 -14.32
C PHE A 3 -7.22 -7.02 -14.56
N PRO A 4 -7.89 -7.54 -13.52
CA PRO A 4 -9.17 -8.22 -13.66
C PRO A 4 -10.24 -7.30 -14.26
N MET A 5 -11.01 -7.78 -15.24
CA MET A 5 -12.06 -6.97 -15.88
C MET A 5 -13.12 -6.47 -14.90
N GLU A 6 -13.54 -7.32 -13.95
CA GLU A 6 -14.49 -6.94 -12.90
C GLU A 6 -13.98 -5.75 -12.07
N PHE A 7 -12.68 -5.74 -11.75
CA PHE A 7 -12.06 -4.60 -11.07
C PHE A 7 -12.06 -3.36 -11.96
N LEU A 8 -11.65 -3.48 -13.23
CA LEU A 8 -11.63 -2.35 -14.16
C LEU A 8 -13.03 -1.74 -14.34
N ASP A 9 -14.05 -2.57 -14.53
CA ASP A 9 -15.43 -2.12 -14.73
C ASP A 9 -16.00 -1.42 -13.49
N THR A 10 -15.67 -1.92 -12.30
CA THR A 10 -16.13 -1.38 -11.01
C THR A 10 -15.45 -0.06 -10.66
N TYR A 11 -14.14 0.04 -10.91
CA TYR A 11 -13.31 1.16 -10.44
C TYR A 11 -12.94 2.19 -11.52
N LYS A 12 -13.35 1.99 -12.78
CA LYS A 12 -13.03 2.91 -13.90
C LYS A 12 -13.25 4.39 -13.60
N GLU A 13 -14.35 4.73 -12.92
CA GLU A 13 -14.69 6.14 -12.62
C GLU A 13 -13.87 6.70 -11.46
N LYS A 14 -13.30 5.82 -10.62
CA LYS A 14 -12.41 6.18 -9.49
C LYS A 14 -10.93 6.19 -9.89
N MET A 15 -10.58 5.74 -11.11
CA MET A 15 -9.21 5.70 -11.60
C MET A 15 -8.72 7.08 -12.01
N VAL A 16 -7.80 7.63 -11.21
CA VAL A 16 -7.15 8.91 -11.50
C VAL A 16 -5.81 8.66 -12.17
N PRO A 17 -5.54 9.18 -13.38
CA PRO A 17 -4.24 9.05 -14.03
C PRO A 17 -3.12 9.66 -13.19
N ARG A 18 -1.98 8.97 -13.09
CA ARG A 18 -0.77 9.54 -12.49
C ARG A 18 -0.21 10.63 -13.38
N LYS A 19 0.22 11.73 -12.77
CA LYS A 19 0.84 12.85 -13.49
C LYS A 19 2.06 12.37 -14.28
N GLY A 20 2.03 12.56 -15.60
CA GLY A 20 3.12 12.18 -16.51
C GLY A 20 3.05 10.75 -17.04
N SER A 21 1.96 10.02 -16.79
CA SER A 21 1.70 8.70 -17.39
C SER A 21 0.26 8.61 -17.89
N GLU A 22 0.08 8.02 -19.09
CA GLU A 22 -1.25 7.74 -19.67
C GLU A 22 -1.79 6.36 -19.28
N LYS A 23 -0.95 5.54 -18.64
CA LYS A 23 -1.23 4.11 -18.38
C LYS A 23 -1.26 3.76 -16.91
N ASP A 24 -0.77 4.65 -16.05
CA ASP A 24 -0.70 4.41 -14.62
C ASP A 24 -1.79 5.17 -13.89
N PHE A 25 -2.45 4.50 -12.97
CA PHE A 25 -3.61 5.03 -12.27
C PHE A 25 -3.46 4.90 -10.76
N VAL A 26 -4.11 5.79 -10.03
CA VAL A 26 -4.35 5.69 -8.59
C VAL A 26 -5.84 5.49 -8.39
N VAL A 27 -6.20 4.53 -7.53
CA VAL A 27 -7.57 4.28 -7.12
C VAL A 27 -7.63 4.46 -5.61
N GLU A 28 -8.47 5.38 -5.15
CA GLU A 28 -8.70 5.57 -3.72
C GLU A 28 -9.70 4.53 -3.20
N ILE A 29 -9.32 3.87 -2.12
CA ILE A 29 -10.03 2.77 -1.47
C ILE A 29 -10.52 3.23 -0.11
N GLU A 30 -11.78 2.92 0.20
CA GLU A 30 -12.48 3.51 1.35
C GLU A 30 -12.31 2.66 2.62
N SER A 31 -12.06 1.36 2.48
CA SER A 31 -11.91 0.45 3.61
C SER A 31 -10.83 -0.62 3.43
N ILE A 32 -10.25 -1.07 4.54
CA ILE A 32 -9.26 -2.15 4.55
C ILE A 32 -9.86 -3.45 3.99
N SER A 33 -11.13 -3.76 4.30
CA SER A 33 -11.80 -4.94 3.75
C SER A 33 -11.89 -4.92 2.23
N GLU A 34 -12.21 -3.76 1.66
CA GLU A 34 -12.26 -3.57 0.21
C GLU A 34 -10.87 -3.71 -0.41
N LEU A 35 -9.85 -3.08 0.19
CA LEU A 35 -8.45 -3.20 -0.24
C LEU A 35 -8.03 -4.66 -0.33
N PHE A 36 -8.26 -5.45 0.73
CA PHE A 36 -7.85 -6.84 0.77
C PHE A 36 -8.63 -7.71 -0.22
N ALA A 37 -9.91 -7.43 -0.46
CA ALA A 37 -10.70 -8.13 -1.47
C ALA A 37 -10.14 -7.89 -2.89
N ILE A 38 -9.76 -6.65 -3.22
CA ILE A 38 -9.12 -6.31 -4.49
C ILE A 38 -7.77 -7.02 -4.62
N ILE A 39 -6.95 -6.99 -3.55
CA ILE A 39 -5.63 -7.62 -3.57
C ILE A 39 -5.75 -9.14 -3.73
N ASP A 40 -6.71 -9.78 -3.07
CA ASP A 40 -6.96 -11.22 -3.24
C ASP A 40 -7.33 -11.54 -4.71
N SER A 41 -8.16 -10.70 -5.35
CA SER A 41 -8.46 -10.82 -6.78
C SER A 41 -7.21 -10.63 -7.66
N PHE A 42 -6.35 -9.67 -7.33
CA PHE A 42 -5.10 -9.41 -8.03
C PHE A 42 -4.12 -10.60 -7.93
N ILE A 43 -4.02 -11.22 -6.75
CA ILE A 43 -3.20 -12.42 -6.51
C ILE A 43 -3.68 -13.57 -7.40
N VAL A 44 -4.98 -13.86 -7.41
CA VAL A 44 -5.57 -14.93 -8.24
C VAL A 44 -5.31 -14.69 -9.72
N ASN A 45 -5.36 -13.42 -10.15
CA ASN A 45 -5.07 -12.99 -11.52
C ASN A 45 -3.58 -12.74 -11.79
N LYS A 46 -2.69 -13.13 -10.87
CA LYS A 46 -1.22 -13.00 -10.96
C LYS A 46 -0.73 -11.59 -11.30
N VAL A 47 -1.46 -10.57 -10.88
CA VAL A 47 -1.00 -9.19 -10.90
C VAL A 47 0.07 -9.05 -9.82
N ARG A 48 1.19 -8.42 -10.14
CA ARG A 48 2.37 -8.41 -9.27
C ARG A 48 2.39 -7.17 -8.40
N LEU A 49 2.59 -7.34 -7.10
CA LEU A 49 2.97 -6.24 -6.22
C LEU A 49 4.37 -5.74 -6.60
N VAL A 50 4.51 -4.45 -6.83
CA VAL A 50 5.78 -3.77 -7.11
C VAL A 50 6.41 -3.30 -5.81
N THR A 51 5.68 -2.50 -5.04
CA THR A 51 6.10 -1.96 -3.74
C THR A 51 4.89 -1.41 -2.99
N ILE A 52 5.09 -1.06 -1.72
CA ILE A 52 4.14 -0.32 -0.90
C ILE A 52 4.85 0.98 -0.48
N THR A 53 4.19 2.11 -0.64
CA THR A 53 4.71 3.40 -0.16
C THR A 53 3.81 3.99 0.90
N CYS A 54 4.38 4.81 1.78
CA CYS A 54 3.66 5.57 2.78
C CYS A 54 4.11 7.03 2.71
N TYR A 55 3.18 7.97 2.83
CA TYR A 55 3.49 9.38 2.85
C TYR A 55 2.44 10.18 3.65
N PRO A 56 2.84 11.30 4.27
CA PRO A 56 1.91 12.18 4.95
C PRO A 56 1.12 13.05 3.97
N GLU A 57 -0.07 13.45 4.37
CA GLU A 57 -0.81 14.51 3.71
C GLU A 57 0.01 15.81 3.70
N PRO A 58 0.14 16.52 2.56
CA PRO A 58 1.00 17.71 2.49
C PRO A 58 0.66 18.86 3.46
N LYS A 59 -0.58 18.92 3.96
CA LYS A 59 -1.09 19.98 4.83
C LYS A 59 -1.88 19.45 6.03
N GLY A 60 -1.70 18.16 6.36
CA GLY A 60 -2.44 17.49 7.42
C GLY A 60 -1.55 16.52 8.20
N ASP A 61 -2.17 15.82 9.13
CA ASP A 61 -1.55 14.80 9.98
C ASP A 61 -1.87 13.36 9.51
N ARG A 62 -2.70 13.23 8.48
CA ARG A 62 -3.09 11.95 7.90
C ARG A 62 -1.93 11.32 7.15
N LEU A 63 -1.82 9.99 7.25
CA LEU A 63 -0.93 9.19 6.42
C LEU A 63 -1.73 8.47 5.35
N PHE A 64 -1.10 8.24 4.20
CA PHE A 64 -1.65 7.40 3.14
C PHE A 64 -0.69 6.26 2.82
N LEU A 65 -1.26 5.08 2.63
CA LEU A 65 -0.58 3.92 2.06
C LEU A 65 -0.96 3.80 0.59
N GLU A 66 0.01 3.52 -0.27
CA GLU A 66 -0.22 3.15 -1.66
C GLU A 66 0.41 1.80 -1.97
N TYR A 67 -0.42 0.85 -2.41
CA TYR A 67 -0.01 -0.48 -2.85
C TYR A 67 0.07 -0.48 -4.37
N HIS A 68 1.28 -0.57 -4.91
CA HIS A 68 1.51 -0.47 -6.36
C HIS A 68 1.52 -1.86 -7.00
N PHE A 69 0.59 -2.11 -7.92
CA PHE A 69 0.49 -3.36 -8.65
C PHE A 69 0.74 -3.16 -10.13
N THR A 70 1.31 -4.16 -10.79
CA THR A 70 1.58 -4.13 -12.22
C THR A 70 1.20 -5.43 -12.93
N ASP A 71 0.67 -5.27 -14.14
CA ASP A 71 0.54 -6.34 -15.11
C ASP A 71 1.72 -6.41 -16.11
N GLY A 72 2.71 -5.54 -15.95
CA GLY A 72 3.84 -5.35 -16.85
C GLY A 72 3.75 -4.01 -17.60
N PRO A 73 2.76 -3.82 -18.50
CA PRO A 73 2.59 -2.58 -19.25
C PRO A 73 2.08 -1.38 -18.45
N SER A 74 1.36 -1.61 -17.35
CA SER A 74 0.71 -0.56 -16.56
C SER A 74 0.89 -0.77 -15.06
N VAL A 75 0.73 0.31 -14.29
CA VAL A 75 0.73 0.30 -12.82
C VAL A 75 -0.58 0.87 -12.29
N ILE A 76 -1.27 0.11 -11.44
CA ILE A 76 -2.41 0.60 -10.66
C ILE A 76 -1.99 0.65 -9.19
N SER A 77 -2.15 1.82 -8.58
CA SER A 77 -1.84 2.07 -7.17
C SER A 77 -3.13 2.13 -6.38
N LEU A 78 -3.31 1.23 -5.42
CA LEU A 78 -4.43 1.26 -4.50
C LEU A 78 -4.05 2.15 -3.32
N LYS A 79 -4.69 3.32 -3.20
CA LYS A 79 -4.44 4.31 -2.15
C LYS A 79 -5.46 4.15 -1.04
N ILE A 80 -5.03 4.13 0.20
CA ILE A 80 -5.90 4.12 1.38
C ILE A 80 -5.36 5.07 2.44
N GLN A 81 -6.24 5.75 3.17
CA GLN A 81 -5.85 6.50 4.36
C GLN A 81 -5.51 5.52 5.49
N VAL A 82 -4.38 5.73 6.17
CA VAL A 82 -4.03 4.97 7.37
C VAL A 82 -5.04 5.30 8.48
N PRO A 83 -5.57 4.28 9.20
CA PRO A 83 -6.43 4.51 10.36
C PRO A 83 -5.73 5.32 11.46
N ASP A 84 -6.51 6.00 12.31
CA ASP A 84 -5.97 6.86 13.37
C ASP A 84 -5.14 6.08 14.41
N ASP A 85 -5.48 4.81 14.66
CA ASP A 85 -4.70 3.92 15.54
C ASP A 85 -3.44 3.34 14.88
N LYS A 86 -3.23 3.65 13.58
CA LYS A 86 -2.12 3.23 12.74
C LYS A 86 -1.95 1.72 12.62
N LYS A 87 -3.03 0.95 12.78
CA LYS A 87 -3.03 -0.50 12.64
C LYS A 87 -3.60 -0.91 11.30
N VAL A 88 -2.84 -1.70 10.55
CA VAL A 88 -3.23 -2.22 9.25
C VAL A 88 -2.88 -3.71 9.21
N PRO A 89 -3.74 -4.60 8.69
CA PRO A 89 -3.35 -5.99 8.52
C PRO A 89 -2.15 -6.13 7.58
N SER A 90 -1.21 -7.00 7.92
CA SER A 90 -0.06 -7.31 7.08
C SER A 90 -0.49 -8.13 5.86
N LEU A 91 0.01 -7.71 4.70
CA LEU A 91 -0.13 -8.44 3.45
C LEU A 91 0.94 -9.54 3.31
N THR A 92 2.04 -9.45 4.06
CA THR A 92 3.18 -10.36 3.99
C THR A 92 2.84 -11.86 4.10
N PRO A 93 1.90 -12.31 4.97
CA PRO A 93 1.48 -13.72 5.00
C PRO A 93 0.90 -14.25 3.67
N LYS A 94 0.27 -13.39 2.87
CA LYS A 94 -0.31 -13.74 1.55
C LYS A 94 0.65 -13.44 0.40
N LEU A 95 1.38 -12.33 0.49
CA LEU A 95 2.34 -11.87 -0.49
C LEU A 95 3.68 -11.54 0.21
N PRO A 96 4.61 -12.49 0.29
CA PRO A 96 5.90 -12.29 0.95
C PRO A 96 6.71 -11.09 0.42
N ALA A 97 6.47 -10.68 -0.83
CA ALA A 97 7.08 -9.50 -1.44
C ALA A 97 6.76 -8.18 -0.70
N ALA A 98 5.67 -8.11 0.06
CA ALA A 98 5.30 -6.94 0.84
C ALA A 98 6.22 -6.69 2.06
N GLY A 99 6.89 -7.71 2.57
CA GLY A 99 7.47 -7.66 3.92
C GLY A 99 8.60 -6.64 4.11
N TRP A 100 9.38 -6.35 3.07
CA TRP A 100 10.41 -5.30 3.19
C TRP A 100 9.77 -3.92 3.25
N ALA A 101 8.79 -3.64 2.39
CA ALA A 101 8.09 -2.36 2.37
C ALA A 101 7.28 -2.13 3.64
N GLU A 102 6.57 -3.15 4.14
CA GLU A 102 5.86 -3.06 5.42
C GLU A 102 6.81 -2.73 6.58
N ARG A 103 7.98 -3.38 6.67
CA ARG A 103 8.97 -3.09 7.72
C ARG A 103 9.60 -1.71 7.61
N GLU A 104 9.89 -1.26 6.39
CA GLU A 104 10.34 0.11 6.13
C GLU A 104 9.31 1.11 6.65
N ILE A 105 8.03 0.91 6.31
CA ILE A 105 6.95 1.78 6.74
C ILE A 105 6.74 1.74 8.27
N MET A 106 6.85 0.56 8.90
CA MET A 106 6.84 0.45 10.37
C MET A 106 7.91 1.35 10.99
N ASP A 107 9.13 1.31 10.48
CA ASP A 107 10.24 2.07 11.03
C ASP A 107 10.09 3.58 10.79
N LEU A 108 9.72 3.96 9.57
CA LEU A 108 9.70 5.35 9.12
C LEU A 108 8.46 6.12 9.57
N PHE A 109 7.30 5.46 9.65
CA PHE A 109 5.99 6.09 9.87
C PHE A 109 5.26 5.54 11.10
N ALA A 110 5.83 4.58 11.83
CA ALA A 110 5.21 3.96 13.00
C ALA A 110 3.82 3.34 12.73
N VAL A 111 3.58 2.89 11.50
CA VAL A 111 2.40 2.08 11.15
C VAL A 111 2.65 0.65 11.62
N GLU A 112 1.70 0.05 12.34
CA GLU A 112 1.76 -1.34 12.79
C GLU A 112 1.07 -2.25 11.77
N PHE A 113 1.83 -3.18 11.18
CA PHE A 113 1.27 -4.21 10.30
C PHE A 113 0.95 -5.49 11.08
N GLU A 114 -0.31 -5.67 11.45
CA GLU A 114 -0.78 -6.78 12.28
C GLU A 114 -0.64 -8.13 11.55
N GLY A 115 -0.02 -9.12 12.20
CA GLY A 115 0.21 -10.44 11.60
C GLY A 115 1.45 -10.53 10.70
N HIS A 116 2.29 -9.49 10.65
CA HIS A 116 3.56 -9.55 9.91
C HIS A 116 4.50 -10.63 10.53
N PRO A 117 5.06 -11.57 9.74
CA PRO A 117 5.80 -12.72 10.28
C PRO A 117 7.16 -12.36 10.91
N ASN A 118 7.73 -11.22 10.53
CA ASN A 118 8.99 -10.70 11.10
C ASN A 118 8.97 -9.16 11.27
N PRO A 119 8.37 -8.62 12.34
CA PRO A 119 8.22 -7.17 12.54
C PRO A 119 9.48 -6.47 13.07
N ALA A 120 10.65 -7.13 12.98
CA ALA A 120 11.91 -6.57 13.41
C ALA A 120 12.26 -5.30 12.60
N ARG A 121 12.96 -4.38 13.26
CA ARG A 121 13.49 -3.15 12.64
C ARG A 121 14.32 -3.49 11.39
N LEU A 122 14.30 -2.58 10.45
CA LEU A 122 14.93 -2.70 9.15
C LEU A 122 15.87 -1.53 8.85
N LEU A 123 15.42 -0.29 9.03
CA LEU A 123 16.13 0.91 8.56
C LEU A 123 16.73 1.72 9.70
N ILE A 124 16.05 1.80 10.84
CA ILE A 124 16.49 2.66 11.95
C ILE A 124 17.24 1.85 13.02
N PRO A 125 18.29 2.43 13.65
CA PRO A 125 18.96 1.81 14.78
C PRO A 125 18.01 1.48 15.93
N GLU A 126 18.28 0.40 16.67
CA GLU A 126 17.41 -0.08 17.77
C GLU A 126 17.15 0.93 18.89
N HIS A 127 18.08 1.87 19.10
CA HIS A 127 17.95 2.90 20.14
C HIS A 127 17.05 4.07 19.75
N MET A 128 16.68 4.22 18.46
CA MET A 128 15.78 5.29 18.02
C MET A 128 14.32 4.89 18.22
N GLU A 129 13.43 5.86 18.32
CA GLU A 129 11.99 5.60 18.25
C GLU A 129 11.54 5.54 16.79
N ARG A 130 10.53 4.70 16.49
CA ARG A 130 9.90 4.63 15.16
C ARG A 130 9.15 5.92 14.84
N GLY A 131 8.83 6.13 13.56
CA GLY A 131 8.05 7.28 13.12
C GLY A 131 8.90 8.54 12.96
N VAL A 132 10.12 8.40 12.45
CA VAL A 132 11.05 9.54 12.25
C VAL A 132 10.48 10.61 11.31
N TYR A 133 9.56 10.24 10.42
CA TYR A 133 8.87 11.18 9.52
C TYR A 133 7.57 11.77 10.09
N LEU A 134 7.22 11.44 11.33
CA LEU A 134 6.07 12.04 12.03
C LEU A 134 6.46 13.23 12.91
N ARG A 135 7.75 13.56 12.99
CA ARG A 135 8.29 14.64 13.81
C ARG A 135 8.69 15.80 12.90
N SER A 136 7.75 16.70 12.62
CA SER A 136 8.01 18.00 11.99
C SER A 136 7.21 19.08 12.68
#